data_AF-A0A257KFT8-F1
#
_entry.id   AF-A0A257KFT8-F1
#
_cell.length_a   1.000
_cell.length_b   1.000
_cell.length_c   1.000
_cell.angle_alpha   90.00
_cell.angle_beta   90.00
_cell.angle_gamma   90.00
#
_symmetry.space_group_name_H-M   'P 1'
#
loop_
_entity.id
_entity.type
_entity.pdbx_description
1 polymer ?
#
loop_
_entity_poly.entity_id
_entity_poly.type
_entity_poly.pdbx_seq_one_letter_code
_entity_poly.pdbx_strand_id
1 'polypeptide(L)'
;MNFRKLLMLKKRVVLLLSICFACCSLHAQVSELNKYIYVLIPEKFDFQSAPNQYNINTLLKLHLQKEGFEAYMSDEDLPIEMSRSKCNYLNVQFKRSGFLNLKTQFSLVDCSKQVLYTSPEGSTKTKDMFLAYRESIQLAFDNFKNVGYKFSGNKSVEVEQTDKTSAVNIEERQLVEKDSSDKELFFFSQPIANGFQVVDSKPQVIMRLFHTTAKNIFIGVKGDTHGVLFQKNGQWFFEFYENGKLISEKINIRF
;
A
#
# COMPACT_ATOMS: atom_id res chain seq x y z
N MET A 1 14.26 -1.89 -68.24
CA MET A 1 13.69 -2.18 -66.91
C MET A 1 13.35 -0.85 -66.22
N ASN A 2 12.06 -0.54 -66.04
CA ASN A 2 11.56 0.82 -65.85
C ASN A 2 11.95 1.47 -64.50
N PHE A 3 12.59 2.64 -64.56
CA PHE A 3 13.03 3.46 -63.42
C PHE A 3 11.91 3.75 -62.40
N ARG A 4 10.67 3.89 -62.89
CA ARG A 4 9.46 4.03 -62.05
C ARG A 4 9.18 2.81 -61.16
N LYS A 5 9.46 1.58 -61.61
CA LYS A 5 9.30 0.36 -60.79
C LYS A 5 10.34 0.30 -59.68
N LEU A 6 11.57 0.73 -59.95
CA LEU A 6 12.65 0.77 -58.95
C LEU A 6 12.37 1.81 -57.86
N LEU A 7 11.82 2.97 -58.22
CA LEU A 7 11.42 4.02 -57.29
C LEU A 7 10.25 3.59 -56.38
N MET A 8 9.26 2.88 -56.95
CA MET A 8 8.14 2.31 -56.20
C MET A 8 8.59 1.21 -55.23
N LEU A 9 9.58 0.39 -55.62
CA LEU A 9 10.13 -0.67 -54.78
C LEU A 9 10.92 -0.09 -53.59
N LYS A 10 11.75 0.95 -53.82
CA LYS A 10 12.44 1.67 -52.75
C LYS A 10 11.48 2.33 -51.76
N LYS A 11 10.39 2.96 -52.24
CA LYS A 11 9.37 3.55 -51.36
C LYS A 11 8.64 2.50 -50.51
N ARG A 12 8.34 1.32 -51.08
CA ARG A 12 7.71 0.20 -50.35
C ARG A 12 8.65 -0.40 -49.30
N VAL A 13 9.94 -0.53 -49.62
CA VAL A 13 10.96 -1.01 -48.66
C VAL A 13 11.17 -0.01 -47.52
N VAL A 14 11.24 1.29 -47.81
CA VAL A 14 11.34 2.34 -46.78
C VAL A 14 10.08 2.39 -45.89
N LEU A 15 8.90 2.21 -46.48
CA LEU A 15 7.64 2.12 -45.72
C LEU A 15 7.60 0.89 -44.80
N LEU A 16 8.06 -0.27 -45.30
CA LEU A 16 8.15 -1.51 -44.50
C LEU A 16 9.18 -1.41 -43.38
N LEU A 17 10.34 -0.78 -43.63
CA LEU A 17 11.37 -0.52 -42.59
C LEU A 17 10.89 0.46 -41.52
N SER A 18 10.13 1.50 -41.90
CA SER A 18 9.51 2.45 -40.98
C SER A 18 8.47 1.78 -40.05
N ILE A 19 7.64 0.88 -40.60
CA ILE A 19 6.66 0.11 -39.83
C ILE A 19 7.36 -0.87 -38.87
N CYS A 20 8.47 -1.48 -39.29
CA CYS A 20 9.23 -2.40 -38.45
C CYS A 20 9.94 -1.69 -37.27
N PHE A 21 10.41 -0.46 -37.47
CA PHE A 21 11.02 0.35 -36.40
C PHE A 21 9.99 0.80 -35.34
N ALA A 22 8.72 0.99 -35.73
CA ALA A 22 7.64 1.35 -34.81
C ALA A 22 7.20 0.18 -33.90
N CYS A 23 7.35 -1.08 -34.33
CA CYS A 23 6.97 -2.26 -33.54
C CYS A 23 7.95 -2.60 -32.40
N CYS A 24 9.23 -2.22 -32.53
CA CYS A 24 10.24 -2.53 -31.51
C CYS A 24 10.10 -1.68 -30.24
N SER A 25 9.51 -0.48 -30.33
CA SER A 25 9.38 0.46 -29.21
C SER A 25 8.36 0.04 -28.14
N LEU A 26 7.49 -0.93 -28.44
CA LEU A 26 6.41 -1.36 -27.54
C LEU A 26 6.86 -2.33 -26.45
N HIS A 27 7.99 -3.04 -26.64
CA HIS A 27 8.44 -4.05 -25.69
C HIS A 27 9.33 -3.51 -24.56
N ALA A 28 9.86 -2.29 -24.69
CA ALA A 28 10.76 -1.69 -23.70
C ALA A 28 10.05 -1.06 -22.48
N GLN A 29 8.74 -0.81 -22.55
CA GLN A 29 8.00 -0.12 -21.49
C GLN A 29 7.53 -1.08 -20.38
N VAL A 30 7.19 -2.33 -20.74
CA VAL A 30 6.69 -3.34 -19.78
C VAL A 30 7.79 -3.82 -18.83
N SER A 31 9.04 -3.86 -19.28
CA SER A 31 10.19 -4.28 -18.46
C SER A 31 10.44 -3.36 -17.26
N GLU A 32 10.08 -2.08 -17.36
CA GLU A 32 10.22 -1.13 -16.26
C GLU A 32 9.13 -1.32 -15.19
N LEU A 33 7.91 -1.66 -15.60
CA LEU A 33 6.80 -1.92 -14.68
C LEU A 33 7.04 -3.17 -13.83
N ASN A 34 7.61 -4.22 -14.42
CA ASN A 34 7.85 -5.52 -13.76
C ASN A 34 8.87 -5.46 -12.61
N LYS A 35 9.63 -4.37 -12.49
CA LYS A 35 10.61 -4.15 -11.39
C LYS A 35 9.93 -3.88 -10.04
N TYR A 36 8.66 -3.47 -10.06
CA TYR A 36 7.95 -3.01 -8.88
C TYR A 36 6.87 -4.01 -8.47
N ILE A 37 6.93 -4.48 -7.21
CA ILE A 37 5.86 -5.27 -6.61
C ILE A 37 4.89 -4.39 -5.79
N TYR A 38 5.40 -3.31 -5.21
CA TYR A 38 4.67 -2.45 -4.31
C TYR A 38 3.98 -1.30 -5.04
N VAL A 39 2.74 -1.01 -4.64
CA VAL A 39 1.98 0.13 -5.13
C VAL A 39 1.38 0.91 -3.96
N LEU A 40 1.65 2.21 -3.91
CA LEU A 40 1.12 3.13 -2.91
C LEU A 40 -0.03 3.95 -3.50
N ILE A 41 -1.17 3.90 -2.82
CA ILE A 41 -2.39 4.61 -3.18
C ILE A 41 -2.59 5.74 -2.16
N PRO A 42 -2.76 7.00 -2.58
CA PRO A 42 -3.12 8.07 -1.65
C PRO A 42 -4.40 7.72 -0.89
N GLU A 43 -4.54 8.14 0.38
CA GLU A 43 -5.81 8.01 1.12
C GLU A 43 -6.93 8.87 0.50
N LYS A 44 -6.54 9.93 -0.21
CA LYS A 44 -7.43 10.89 -0.88
C LYS A 44 -6.75 11.47 -2.13
N PHE A 45 -7.47 11.50 -3.24
CA PHE A 45 -7.08 12.20 -4.47
C PHE A 45 -7.60 13.65 -4.48
N ASP A 46 -7.00 14.50 -5.31
CA ASP A 46 -7.30 15.95 -5.37
C ASP A 46 -8.78 16.28 -5.60
N PHE A 47 -9.49 15.40 -6.32
CA PHE A 47 -10.92 15.60 -6.63
C PHE A 47 -11.87 15.04 -5.56
N GLN A 48 -11.36 14.33 -4.55
CA GLN A 48 -12.17 13.79 -3.46
C GLN A 48 -12.29 14.79 -2.31
N SER A 49 -13.50 14.93 -1.79
CA SER A 49 -13.78 15.78 -0.63
C SER A 49 -13.40 15.11 0.68
N ALA A 50 -13.43 13.77 0.75
CA ALA A 50 -13.09 12.97 1.92
C ALA A 50 -12.20 11.77 1.54
N PRO A 51 -11.38 11.24 2.47
CA PRO A 51 -10.63 10.01 2.25
C PRO A 51 -11.53 8.87 1.83
N ASN A 52 -11.08 8.07 0.86
CA ASN A 52 -11.81 6.92 0.33
C ASN A 52 -13.27 7.20 -0.10
N GLN A 53 -13.59 8.45 -0.45
CA GLN A 53 -14.93 8.82 -0.91
C GLN A 53 -15.36 7.95 -2.11
N TYR A 54 -16.60 7.43 -2.04
CA TYR A 54 -17.16 6.48 -3.02
C TYR A 54 -16.36 5.17 -3.16
N ASN A 55 -15.55 4.81 -2.15
CA ASN A 55 -14.68 3.64 -2.12
C ASN A 55 -13.63 3.60 -3.24
N ILE A 56 -13.26 4.75 -3.81
CA ILE A 56 -12.33 4.81 -4.95
C ILE A 56 -10.98 4.15 -4.60
N ASN A 57 -10.39 4.54 -3.48
CA ASN A 57 -9.05 4.11 -3.05
C ASN A 57 -9.06 2.61 -2.73
N THR A 58 -10.11 2.14 -2.04
CA THR A 58 -10.35 0.72 -1.80
C THR A 58 -10.50 -0.07 -3.11
N LEU A 59 -11.27 0.43 -4.08
CA LEU A 59 -11.49 -0.26 -5.36
C LEU A 59 -10.19 -0.36 -6.17
N LEU A 60 -9.40 0.71 -6.23
CA LEU A 60 -8.08 0.69 -6.89
C LEU A 60 -7.16 -0.34 -6.24
N LYS A 61 -7.08 -0.35 -4.90
CA LYS A 61 -6.30 -1.33 -4.14
C LYS A 61 -6.70 -2.76 -4.48
N LEU A 62 -8.00 -3.04 -4.46
CA LEU A 62 -8.56 -4.37 -4.71
C LEU A 62 -8.23 -4.86 -6.14
N HIS A 63 -8.36 -3.98 -7.15
CA HIS A 63 -8.01 -4.33 -8.52
C HIS A 63 -6.49 -4.52 -8.69
N LEU A 64 -5.65 -3.66 -8.12
CA LEU A 64 -4.19 -3.81 -8.21
C LEU A 64 -3.70 -5.11 -7.55
N GLN A 65 -4.28 -5.48 -6.40
CA GLN A 65 -4.00 -6.75 -5.74
C GLN A 65 -4.42 -7.95 -6.59
N LYS A 66 -5.57 -7.86 -7.26
CA LYS A 66 -6.04 -8.88 -8.20
C LYS A 66 -5.09 -9.07 -9.40
N GLU A 67 -4.41 -8.01 -9.81
CA GLU A 67 -3.39 -8.04 -10.88
C GLU A 67 -1.98 -8.42 -10.37
N GLY A 68 -1.82 -8.72 -9.07
CA GLY A 68 -0.59 -9.28 -8.50
C GLY A 68 0.36 -8.27 -7.86
N PHE A 69 -0.05 -7.02 -7.65
CA PHE A 69 0.71 -6.05 -6.86
C PHE A 69 0.42 -6.17 -5.36
N GLU A 70 1.41 -5.83 -4.53
CA GLU A 70 1.23 -5.58 -3.11
C GLU A 70 0.84 -4.10 -2.93
N ALA A 71 -0.46 -3.81 -3.06
CA ALA A 71 -0.99 -2.45 -2.98
C ALA A 71 -1.42 -2.06 -1.55
N TYR A 72 -1.03 -0.85 -1.14
CA TYR A 72 -1.30 -0.26 0.17
C TYR A 72 -1.87 1.15 0.02
N MET A 73 -2.75 1.56 0.93
CA MET A 73 -3.15 2.96 1.05
C MET A 73 -2.14 3.72 1.94
N SER A 74 -1.99 5.03 1.73
CA SER A 74 -0.95 5.83 2.40
C SER A 74 -1.13 5.99 3.91
N ASP A 75 -2.34 5.75 4.41
CA ASP A 75 -2.73 5.76 5.82
C ASP A 75 -2.57 4.39 6.50
N GLU A 76 -2.18 3.35 5.75
CA GLU A 76 -1.95 2.01 6.28
C GLU A 76 -0.49 1.80 6.71
N ASP A 77 -0.29 0.82 7.60
CA ASP A 77 1.05 0.35 7.95
C ASP A 77 1.74 -0.25 6.71
N LEU A 78 2.75 0.47 6.21
CA LEU A 78 3.53 0.07 5.05
C LEU A 78 4.58 -0.99 5.44
N PRO A 79 4.87 -1.96 4.56
CA PRO A 79 5.99 -2.88 4.74
C PRO A 79 7.29 -2.11 5.03
N ILE A 80 8.08 -2.63 5.98
CA ILE A 80 9.38 -2.06 6.37
C ILE A 80 10.30 -1.87 5.15
N GLU A 81 10.18 -2.73 4.15
CA GLU A 81 10.90 -2.65 2.87
C GLU A 81 10.54 -1.38 2.08
N MET A 82 9.27 -0.97 2.06
CA MET A 82 8.82 0.30 1.46
C MET A 82 9.28 1.52 2.27
N SER A 83 9.34 1.41 3.60
CA SER A 83 9.79 2.50 4.47
C SER A 83 11.30 2.76 4.38
N ARG A 84 12.10 1.70 4.16
CA ARG A 84 13.57 1.79 4.09
C ARG A 84 14.06 2.28 2.72
N SER A 85 13.42 1.88 1.63
CA SER A 85 13.77 2.31 0.27
C SER A 85 12.64 3.15 -0.33
N LYS A 86 12.84 4.47 -0.40
CA LYS A 86 11.81 5.44 -0.83
C LYS A 86 11.38 5.31 -2.31
N CYS A 87 11.96 4.40 -3.10
CA CYS A 87 11.71 4.27 -4.53
C CYS A 87 11.48 2.81 -4.99
N ASN A 88 11.15 1.88 -4.10
CA ASN A 88 10.81 0.50 -4.48
C ASN A 88 9.31 0.28 -4.73
N TYR A 89 8.53 1.36 -4.84
CA TYR A 89 7.08 1.31 -5.05
C TYR A 89 6.62 2.31 -6.11
N LEU A 90 5.47 2.02 -6.71
CA LEU A 90 4.79 2.91 -7.64
C LEU A 90 3.69 3.70 -6.94
N ASN A 91 3.55 4.96 -7.28
CA ASN A 91 2.45 5.81 -6.84
C ASN A 91 1.29 5.72 -7.83
N VAL A 92 0.07 5.63 -7.31
CA VAL A 92 -1.13 5.72 -8.13
C VAL A 92 -1.54 7.17 -8.29
N GLN A 93 -1.63 7.62 -9.54
CA GLN A 93 -2.39 8.80 -9.90
C GLN A 93 -3.75 8.37 -10.44
N PHE A 94 -4.80 9.08 -10.04
CA PHE A 94 -6.14 8.81 -10.51
C PHE A 94 -6.81 10.10 -10.94
N LYS A 95 -7.29 10.14 -12.18
CA LYS A 95 -7.91 11.32 -12.79
C LYS A 95 -9.36 11.04 -13.08
N ARG A 96 -10.18 12.07 -12.89
CA ARG A 96 -11.59 12.09 -13.24
C ARG A 96 -11.86 13.22 -14.22
N SER A 97 -12.68 12.96 -15.22
CA SER A 97 -13.20 13.99 -16.13
C SER A 97 -14.63 13.66 -16.58
N GLY A 98 -15.17 14.52 -17.44
CA GLY A 98 -16.48 14.33 -18.07
C GLY A 98 -17.63 14.90 -17.25
N PHE A 99 -18.38 15.81 -17.88
CA PHE A 99 -19.54 16.47 -17.28
C PHE A 99 -20.83 15.65 -17.46
N LEU A 100 -21.04 15.10 -18.66
CA LEU A 100 -22.24 14.31 -18.97
C LEU A 100 -22.13 12.85 -18.52
N ASN A 101 -20.92 12.29 -18.68
CA ASN A 101 -20.55 10.92 -18.36
C ASN A 101 -19.31 10.98 -17.46
N LEU A 102 -19.25 10.10 -16.46
CA LEU A 102 -18.06 9.97 -15.62
C LEU A 102 -16.98 9.22 -16.38
N LYS A 103 -15.81 9.84 -16.52
CA LYS A 103 -14.60 9.24 -17.12
C LYS A 103 -13.51 9.16 -16.07
N THR A 104 -12.87 8.00 -15.96
CA THR A 104 -11.76 7.79 -15.02
C THR A 104 -10.58 7.13 -15.71
N GLN A 105 -9.37 7.44 -15.23
CA GLN A 105 -8.13 6.88 -15.72
C GLN A 105 -7.10 6.87 -14.59
N PHE A 106 -6.37 5.76 -14.43
CA PHE A 106 -5.28 5.67 -13.47
C PHE A 106 -3.93 5.55 -14.17
N SER A 107 -2.89 6.02 -13.50
CA SER A 107 -1.50 5.88 -13.94
C SER A 107 -0.64 5.37 -12.80
N LEU A 108 0.33 4.51 -13.12
CA LEU A 108 1.36 4.06 -12.19
C LEU A 108 2.64 4.84 -12.47
N VAL A 109 3.16 5.46 -11.43
CA VAL A 109 4.23 6.46 -11.53
C VAL A 109 5.35 6.11 -10.56
N ASP A 110 6.59 6.16 -11.02
CA ASP A 110 7.76 5.90 -10.17
C ASP A 110 8.10 7.10 -9.25
N CYS A 111 9.18 7.00 -8.48
CA CYS A 111 9.64 8.10 -7.63
C CYS A 111 10.20 9.29 -8.43
N SER A 112 10.64 9.07 -9.67
CA SER A 112 11.13 10.08 -10.61
C SER A 112 10.00 10.83 -11.31
N LYS A 113 8.73 10.54 -10.95
CA LYS A 113 7.52 11.06 -11.60
C LYS A 113 7.34 10.61 -13.06
N GLN A 114 8.03 9.56 -13.48
CA GLN A 114 7.86 8.91 -14.77
C GLN A 114 6.63 8.00 -14.75
N VAL A 115 5.75 8.18 -15.72
CA VAL A 115 4.56 7.34 -15.89
C VAL A 115 4.97 6.03 -16.57
N LEU A 116 4.92 4.91 -15.84
CA LEU A 116 5.26 3.58 -16.36
C LEU A 116 4.05 2.88 -16.98
N TYR A 117 2.85 3.22 -16.52
CA TYR A 117 1.61 2.71 -17.07
C TYR A 117 0.50 3.75 -16.98
N THR A 118 -0.36 3.76 -17.99
CA THR A 118 -1.62 4.51 -17.99
C THR A 118 -2.72 3.59 -18.47
N SER A 119 -3.82 3.55 -17.73
CA SER A 119 -4.96 2.70 -18.04
C SER A 119 -5.72 3.22 -19.27
N PRO A 120 -6.49 2.35 -19.95
CA PRO A 120 -7.61 2.80 -20.76
C PRO A 120 -8.56 3.70 -19.94
N GLU A 121 -9.26 4.60 -20.63
CA GLU A 121 -10.29 5.42 -19.99
C GLU A 121 -11.54 4.57 -19.71
N GLY A 122 -11.95 4.48 -18.46
CA GLY A 122 -13.22 3.89 -18.06
C GLY A 122 -14.32 4.95 -18.06
N SER A 123 -15.33 4.80 -18.91
CA SER A 123 -16.41 5.78 -19.09
C SER A 123 -17.78 5.16 -18.81
N THR A 124 -18.57 5.79 -17.95
CA THR A 124 -19.96 5.38 -17.65
C THR A 124 -20.94 6.55 -17.65
N LYS A 125 -22.21 6.28 -17.97
CA LYS A 125 -23.32 7.24 -17.92
C LYS A 125 -24.12 7.15 -16.61
N THR A 126 -23.77 6.19 -15.75
CA THR A 126 -24.43 5.96 -14.46
C THR A 126 -24.40 7.22 -13.60
N LYS A 127 -25.55 7.57 -13.03
CA LYS A 127 -25.73 8.82 -12.28
C LYS A 127 -25.45 8.68 -10.79
N ASP A 128 -25.65 7.49 -10.22
CA ASP A 128 -25.21 7.18 -8.87
C ASP A 128 -23.68 7.16 -8.82
N MET A 129 -23.06 8.04 -8.04
CA MET A 129 -21.60 8.21 -8.03
C MET A 129 -20.88 6.96 -7.52
N PHE A 130 -21.43 6.28 -6.52
CA PHE A 130 -20.81 5.07 -5.97
C PHE A 130 -20.75 3.95 -7.02
N LEU A 131 -21.86 3.72 -7.73
CA LEU A 131 -21.93 2.76 -8.82
C LEU A 131 -21.10 3.23 -10.03
N ALA A 132 -21.12 4.51 -10.36
CA ALA A 132 -20.38 5.06 -11.49
C ALA A 132 -18.85 4.91 -11.31
N TYR A 133 -18.31 5.16 -10.10
CA TYR A 133 -16.89 4.91 -9.84
C TYR A 133 -16.55 3.43 -9.88
N ARG A 134 -17.41 2.55 -9.34
CA ARG A 134 -17.23 1.10 -9.43
C ARG A 134 -17.11 0.64 -10.89
N GLU A 135 -18.08 1.02 -11.73
CA GLU A 135 -18.12 0.65 -13.15
C GLU A 135 -16.94 1.22 -13.93
N SER A 136 -16.67 2.53 -13.77
CA SER A 136 -15.59 3.18 -14.52
C SER A 136 -14.20 2.68 -14.11
N ILE A 137 -13.95 2.42 -12.82
CA ILE A 137 -12.70 1.80 -12.37
C ILE A 137 -12.58 0.39 -12.95
N GLN A 138 -13.63 -0.43 -12.89
CA GLN A 138 -13.60 -1.77 -13.46
C GLN A 138 -13.23 -1.73 -14.95
N LEU A 139 -13.86 -0.86 -15.74
CA LEU A 139 -13.53 -0.65 -17.15
C LEU A 139 -12.08 -0.16 -17.38
N ALA A 140 -11.53 0.64 -16.47
CA ALA A 140 -10.13 1.08 -16.55
C ALA A 140 -9.14 -0.08 -16.30
N PHE A 141 -9.55 -1.10 -15.54
CA PHE A 141 -8.77 -2.33 -15.34
C PHE A 141 -9.10 -3.42 -16.36
N ASP A 142 -10.19 -3.31 -17.11
CA ASP A 142 -10.49 -4.22 -18.20
C ASP A 142 -9.37 -4.09 -19.24
N ASN A 143 -8.65 -5.20 -19.44
CA ASN A 143 -7.41 -5.37 -20.22
C ASN A 143 -6.08 -5.14 -19.50
N PHE A 144 -6.06 -4.89 -18.17
CA PHE A 144 -4.78 -4.84 -17.44
C PHE A 144 -4.00 -6.16 -17.57
N LYS A 145 -4.69 -7.30 -17.59
CA LYS A 145 -4.09 -8.62 -17.85
C LYS A 145 -3.28 -8.69 -19.15
N ASN A 146 -3.65 -7.92 -20.16
CA ASN A 146 -2.95 -7.91 -21.46
C ASN A 146 -1.64 -7.13 -21.41
N VAL A 147 -1.40 -6.35 -20.35
CA VAL A 147 -0.12 -5.70 -20.06
C VAL A 147 0.96 -6.76 -19.79
N GLY A 148 0.58 -7.97 -19.36
CA GLY A 148 1.52 -9.06 -19.12
C GLY A 148 2.43 -8.82 -17.92
N TYR A 149 1.96 -8.03 -16.95
CA TYR A 149 2.71 -7.76 -15.72
C TYR A 149 3.06 -9.08 -15.01
N LYS A 150 4.35 -9.25 -14.75
CA LYS A 150 4.91 -10.34 -13.97
C LYS A 150 6.10 -9.77 -13.21
N PHE A 151 6.00 -9.76 -11.89
CA PHE A 151 7.09 -9.26 -11.06
C PHE A 151 8.39 -10.02 -11.38
N SER A 152 9.42 -9.27 -11.77
CA SER A 152 10.73 -9.81 -12.17
C SER A 152 11.85 -9.47 -11.18
N GLY A 153 11.52 -8.85 -10.05
CA GLY A 153 12.49 -8.53 -9.00
C GLY A 153 12.72 -9.69 -8.04
N ASN A 154 13.91 -9.73 -7.41
CA ASN A 154 14.10 -10.50 -6.19
C ASN A 154 13.58 -9.69 -5.01
N LYS A 155 12.83 -10.32 -4.08
CA LYS A 155 12.40 -9.71 -2.81
C LYS A 155 13.57 -9.42 -1.83
N SER A 156 14.82 -9.56 -2.26
CA SER A 156 16.00 -9.40 -1.40
C SER A 156 16.60 -8.02 -1.57
N VAL A 157 16.45 -7.21 -0.53
CA VAL A 157 17.37 -6.11 -0.23
C VAL A 157 18.78 -6.68 -0.20
N GLU A 158 19.64 -6.15 -1.08
CA GLU A 158 21.08 -6.31 -1.02
C GLU A 158 21.56 -5.66 0.28
N VAL A 159 21.85 -6.51 1.27
CA VAL A 159 22.48 -6.11 2.52
C VAL A 159 23.97 -6.00 2.22
N GLU A 160 24.46 -4.77 2.03
CA GLU A 160 25.87 -4.51 2.28
C GLU A 160 26.10 -4.64 3.79
N GLN A 161 26.53 -5.83 4.19
CA GLN A 161 27.18 -6.07 5.47
C GLN A 161 28.54 -5.37 5.44
N THR A 162 28.72 -4.35 6.27
CA THR A 162 30.04 -4.10 6.87
C THR A 162 30.01 -4.58 8.30
N ASP A 163 30.49 -5.80 8.46
CA ASP A 163 30.98 -6.39 9.69
C ASP A 163 32.09 -5.51 10.30
N LYS A 164 31.92 -5.11 11.56
CA LYS A 164 33.02 -5.04 12.53
C LYS A 164 32.53 -5.49 13.90
N THR A 165 32.94 -6.71 14.22
CA THR A 165 33.10 -7.29 15.54
C THR A 165 33.64 -6.29 16.57
N SER A 166 32.97 -6.23 17.72
CA SER A 166 33.64 -6.14 19.03
C SER A 166 32.74 -6.78 20.08
N ALA A 167 33.20 -7.93 20.56
CA ALA A 167 32.77 -8.49 21.83
C ALA A 167 33.05 -7.48 22.96
N VAL A 168 32.24 -7.49 24.01
CA VAL A 168 32.67 -7.64 25.43
C VAL A 168 31.50 -7.33 26.38
N ASN A 169 31.31 -8.29 27.27
CA ASN A 169 30.74 -8.33 28.61
C ASN A 169 29.30 -7.91 28.94
N ILE A 170 28.63 -8.91 29.50
CA ILE A 170 27.49 -8.81 30.41
C ILE A 170 28.00 -8.20 31.72
N GLU A 171 27.49 -7.02 32.10
CA GLU A 171 27.43 -6.62 33.50
C GLU A 171 26.06 -5.99 33.81
N GLU A 172 25.38 -6.69 34.71
CA GLU A 172 24.28 -6.29 35.55
C GLU A 172 24.53 -4.91 36.19
N ARG A 173 23.58 -3.99 36.08
CA ARG A 173 23.51 -2.84 36.97
C ARG A 173 22.07 -2.52 37.38
N GLN A 174 21.85 -2.83 38.65
CA GLN A 174 20.73 -2.44 39.52
C GLN A 174 20.29 -0.97 39.38
N LEU A 175 18.97 -0.82 39.37
CA LEU A 175 18.12 0.16 40.07
C LEU A 175 18.77 1.45 40.59
N VAL A 176 18.33 2.57 40.01
CA VAL A 176 18.12 3.82 40.77
C VAL A 176 16.69 4.28 40.52
N GLU A 177 15.91 4.21 41.59
CA GLU A 177 14.58 4.75 41.73
C GLU A 177 14.67 6.26 41.95
N LYS A 178 13.93 7.04 41.16
CA LYS A 178 13.52 8.40 41.51
C LYS A 178 12.15 8.67 40.91
N ASP A 179 11.16 8.66 41.80
CA ASP A 179 9.82 9.24 41.67
C ASP A 179 9.93 10.73 41.31
N SER A 180 9.06 11.42 40.58
CA SER A 180 7.62 11.30 40.34
C SER A 180 7.21 12.35 39.29
N SER A 181 6.01 12.18 38.72
CA SER A 181 5.22 13.06 37.84
C SER A 181 5.41 12.89 36.32
N ASP A 182 4.39 12.27 35.71
CA ASP A 182 4.10 12.08 34.28
C ASP A 182 5.03 11.16 33.47
N LYS A 183 5.30 9.95 33.99
CA LYS A 183 5.75 8.86 33.13
C LYS A 183 4.55 8.29 32.38
N GLU A 184 4.45 8.62 31.11
CA GLU A 184 3.63 7.90 30.15
C GLU A 184 4.07 6.41 30.20
N LEU A 185 3.30 5.57 30.89
CA LEU A 185 3.60 4.15 31.07
C LEU A 185 3.56 3.47 29.70
N PHE A 186 4.74 3.15 29.16
CA PHE A 186 4.86 2.37 27.94
C PHE A 186 4.70 0.89 28.25
N PHE A 187 3.75 0.26 27.59
CA PHE A 187 3.57 -1.18 27.61
C PHE A 187 4.16 -1.81 26.35
N PHE A 188 4.69 -3.02 26.48
CA PHE A 188 5.33 -3.75 25.39
C PHE A 188 4.48 -4.96 25.00
N SER A 189 4.31 -5.19 23.71
CA SER A 189 3.62 -6.37 23.20
C SER A 189 4.63 -7.49 22.90
N GLN A 190 4.30 -8.71 23.30
CA GLN A 190 5.06 -9.92 23.00
C GLN A 190 4.17 -10.88 22.20
N PRO A 191 4.59 -11.42 21.05
CA PRO A 191 3.75 -12.30 20.24
C PRO A 191 3.47 -13.63 20.96
N ILE A 192 2.23 -14.10 20.83
CA ILE A 192 1.76 -15.43 21.26
C ILE A 192 0.99 -16.09 20.10
N ALA A 193 0.66 -17.39 20.24
CA ALA A 193 0.08 -18.18 19.16
C ALA A 193 -1.17 -17.57 18.48
N ASN A 194 -1.97 -16.80 19.22
CA ASN A 194 -3.23 -16.21 18.76
C ASN A 194 -3.33 -14.69 18.93
N GLY A 195 -2.19 -14.00 19.13
CA GLY A 195 -2.15 -12.55 19.28
C GLY A 195 -0.94 -12.07 20.05
N PHE A 196 -1.16 -11.25 21.08
CA PHE A 196 -0.08 -10.64 21.86
C PHE A 196 -0.35 -10.72 23.37
N GLN A 197 0.73 -10.81 24.14
CA GLN A 197 0.75 -10.55 25.57
C GLN A 197 1.33 -9.16 25.81
N VAL A 198 0.58 -8.30 26.49
CA VAL A 198 1.03 -6.94 26.83
C VAL A 198 1.63 -6.98 28.23
N VAL A 199 2.85 -6.48 28.36
CA VAL A 199 3.61 -6.45 29.61
C VAL A 199 4.01 -5.04 30.00
N ASP A 200 4.20 -4.82 31.30
CA ASP A 200 4.75 -3.58 31.84
C ASP A 200 6.30 -3.58 31.85
N SER A 201 6.89 -2.54 32.43
CA SER A 201 8.35 -2.42 32.60
C SER A 201 8.98 -3.47 33.54
N LYS A 202 8.17 -4.22 34.31
CA LYS A 202 8.57 -5.28 35.25
C LYS A 202 8.19 -6.68 34.71
N PRO A 203 8.24 -6.85 33.38
CA PRO A 203 7.64 -7.93 32.59
C PRO A 203 6.33 -8.58 33.10
N GLN A 204 5.49 -7.86 33.83
CA GLN A 204 4.24 -8.40 34.33
C GLN A 204 3.16 -8.33 33.26
N VAL A 205 2.40 -9.43 33.10
CA VAL A 205 1.31 -9.49 32.13
C VAL A 205 0.15 -8.64 32.61
N ILE A 206 -0.19 -7.61 31.83
CA ILE A 206 -1.30 -6.70 32.15
C ILE A 206 -2.53 -6.94 31.28
N MET A 207 -2.35 -7.47 30.07
CA MET A 207 -3.43 -7.71 29.12
C MET A 207 -3.02 -8.78 28.11
N ARG A 208 -4.01 -9.53 27.61
CA ARG A 208 -3.88 -10.38 26.42
C ARG A 208 -4.71 -9.81 25.29
N LEU A 209 -4.13 -9.81 24.10
CA LEU A 209 -4.76 -9.36 22.87
C LEU A 209 -4.90 -10.55 21.94
N PHE A 210 -6.08 -10.77 21.40
CA PHE A 210 -6.37 -11.82 20.44
C PHE A 210 -6.66 -11.21 19.08
N HIS A 211 -6.14 -11.83 18.03
CA HIS A 211 -6.39 -11.39 16.68
C HIS A 211 -7.88 -11.40 16.34
N THR A 212 -8.32 -10.34 15.68
CA THR A 212 -9.56 -10.36 14.90
C THR A 212 -9.22 -10.43 13.42
N THR A 213 -10.23 -10.61 12.58
CA THR A 213 -10.08 -10.48 11.12
C THR A 213 -9.89 -9.01 10.69
N ALA A 214 -10.20 -8.05 11.56
CA ALA A 214 -10.02 -6.63 11.30
C ALA A 214 -8.61 -6.18 11.73
N LYS A 215 -7.93 -5.46 10.84
CA LYS A 215 -6.60 -4.89 11.12
C LYS A 215 -6.68 -3.86 12.23
N ASN A 216 -5.64 -3.82 13.08
CA ASN A 216 -5.50 -2.88 14.18
C ASN A 216 -6.70 -2.87 15.13
N ILE A 217 -7.42 -4.00 15.19
CA ILE A 217 -8.51 -4.28 16.13
C ILE A 217 -8.23 -5.66 16.75
N PHE A 218 -8.16 -5.69 18.07
CA PHE A 218 -7.91 -6.90 18.85
C PHE A 218 -9.00 -7.08 19.88
N ILE A 219 -9.36 -8.33 20.16
CA ILE A 219 -10.14 -8.64 21.37
C ILE A 219 -9.16 -8.58 22.53
N GLY A 220 -9.40 -7.69 23.49
CA GLY A 220 -8.53 -7.50 24.65
C GLY A 220 -9.14 -8.08 25.92
N VAL A 221 -8.29 -8.72 26.74
CA VAL A 221 -8.62 -9.22 28.08
C VAL A 221 -7.62 -8.62 29.06
N LYS A 222 -8.10 -7.74 29.95
CA LYS A 222 -7.33 -7.02 30.96
C LYS A 222 -7.90 -7.38 32.34
N GLY A 223 -7.26 -8.33 33.04
CA GLY A 223 -7.88 -8.95 34.22
C GLY A 223 -9.19 -9.63 33.85
N ASP A 224 -10.28 -9.28 34.54
CA ASP A 224 -11.64 -9.77 34.26
C ASP A 224 -12.39 -8.90 33.23
N THR A 225 -11.78 -7.81 32.75
CA THR A 225 -12.38 -6.90 31.78
C THR A 225 -12.12 -7.38 30.36
N HIS A 226 -13.22 -7.60 29.62
CA HIS A 226 -13.19 -7.93 28.20
C HIS A 226 -13.56 -6.69 27.38
N GLY A 227 -12.79 -6.41 26.33
CA GLY A 227 -13.00 -5.25 25.49
C GLY A 227 -12.37 -5.40 24.12
N VAL A 228 -12.27 -4.28 23.43
CA VAL A 228 -11.67 -4.17 22.11
C VAL A 228 -10.53 -3.16 22.19
N LEU A 229 -9.32 -3.59 21.81
CA LEU A 229 -8.23 -2.67 21.57
C LEU A 229 -8.23 -2.28 20.09
N PHE A 230 -8.29 -1.00 19.78
CA PHE A 230 -8.23 -0.52 18.41
C PHE A 230 -7.36 0.74 18.28
N GLN A 231 -6.83 0.97 17.08
CA GLN A 231 -6.04 2.16 16.80
C GLN A 231 -6.91 3.25 16.14
N LYS A 232 -6.77 4.48 16.62
CA LYS A 232 -7.39 5.68 16.03
C LYS A 232 -6.38 6.82 16.05
N ASN A 233 -6.13 7.43 14.89
CA ASN A 233 -5.16 8.53 14.74
C ASN A 233 -3.75 8.17 15.26
N GLY A 234 -3.29 6.94 15.02
CA GLY A 234 -1.99 6.44 15.50
C GLY A 234 -1.91 6.12 17.00
N GLN A 235 -3.00 6.29 17.75
CA GLN A 235 -3.08 6.03 19.19
C GLN A 235 -3.95 4.80 19.47
N TRP A 236 -3.57 4.00 20.46
CA TRP A 236 -4.34 2.83 20.86
C TRP A 236 -5.37 3.18 21.92
N PHE A 237 -6.58 2.66 21.76
CA PHE A 237 -7.69 2.80 22.70
C PHE A 237 -8.22 1.43 23.04
N PHE A 238 -8.44 1.17 24.34
CA PHE A 238 -9.13 0.00 24.83
C PHE A 238 -10.54 0.39 25.26
N GLU A 239 -11.52 -0.11 24.53
CA GLU A 239 -12.93 0.14 24.78
C GLU A 239 -13.61 -1.08 25.39
N PHE A 240 -14.37 -0.85 26.45
CA PHE A 240 -15.15 -1.87 27.13
C PHE A 240 -16.41 -1.25 27.73
N TYR A 241 -17.38 -2.10 28.06
CA TYR A 241 -18.58 -1.68 28.76
C TYR A 241 -18.44 -1.97 30.25
N GLU A 242 -18.70 -0.97 31.07
CA GLU A 242 -18.81 -1.10 32.52
C GLU A 242 -20.12 -0.46 32.97
N ASN A 243 -20.96 -1.21 33.70
CA ASN A 243 -22.27 -0.75 34.17
C ASN A 243 -23.16 -0.17 33.05
N GLY A 244 -23.11 -0.76 31.84
CA GLY A 244 -23.88 -0.32 30.67
C GLY A 244 -23.34 0.93 29.98
N LYS A 245 -22.20 1.48 30.42
CA LYS A 245 -21.56 2.65 29.83
C LYS A 245 -20.30 2.25 29.06
N LEU A 246 -20.13 2.81 27.87
CA LEU A 246 -18.89 2.66 27.10
C LEU A 246 -17.77 3.48 27.75
N ILE A 247 -16.69 2.80 28.10
CA ILE A 247 -15.43 3.40 28.61
C ILE A 247 -14.38 3.23 27.52
N SER A 248 -13.60 4.29 27.27
CA SER A 248 -12.53 4.32 26.27
C SER A 248 -11.23 4.79 26.93
N GLU A 249 -10.28 3.89 27.12
CA GLU A 249 -8.99 4.17 27.74
C GLU A 249 -7.91 4.29 26.67
N LYS A 250 -7.20 5.43 26.61
CA LYS A 250 -5.98 5.51 25.79
C LYS A 250 -4.91 4.63 26.43
N ILE A 251 -4.29 3.75 25.64
CA ILE A 251 -3.18 2.89 26.07
C ILE A 251 -1.95 3.16 25.20
N ASN A 252 -0.78 3.29 25.82
CA ASN A 252 0.47 3.47 25.11
C ASN A 252 1.19 2.12 24.95
N ILE A 253 0.78 1.37 23.92
CA ILE A 253 1.35 0.05 23.57
C ILE A 253 2.33 0.20 22.41
N ARG A 254 3.52 -0.40 22.55
CA ARG A 254 4.46 -0.63 21.46
C ARG A 254 4.34 -2.07 21.01
N PHE A 255 3.96 -2.25 19.74
CA PHE A 255 3.91 -3.56 19.09
C PHE A 255 5.28 -3.96 18.56
#